data_AF-A0A4Y8K1R3-F1
#
_entry.id   AF-A0A4Y8K1R3-F1
#
_cell.length_a   1.000
_cell.length_b   1.000
_cell.length_c   1.000
_cell.angle_alpha   90.00
_cell.angle_beta   90.00
_cell.angle_gamma   90.00
#
_symmetry.space_group_name_H-M   'P 1'
#
loop_
_entity.id
_entity.type
_entity.pdbx_description
1 polymer ?
#
loop_
_entity_poly.entity_id
_entity_poly.type
_entity_poly.pdbx_seq_one_letter_code
_entity_poly.pdbx_strand_id
1 'polypeptide(L)'
;MAFTADLASPRMALVVENLADFLQTPADAALVELIKQVMRSDHFLVADGETASWNSSWPVFAEMKYSRRGLLLQPDTIQGDILLNTPLPRLNRAEFPPGRGMMVAGGKVLRVQLPLVE
;
A
#
# COMPACT_ATOMS: atom_id res chain seq x y z
N MET A 1 -18.06 -19.28 -8.26
CA MET A 1 -17.49 -18.56 -9.42
C MET A 1 -15.99 -18.78 -9.37
N ALA A 2 -15.46 -19.71 -10.15
CA ALA A 2 -14.06 -20.09 -10.10
C ALA A 2 -13.21 -19.04 -10.82
N PHE A 3 -12.19 -18.51 -10.14
CA PHE A 3 -11.13 -17.71 -10.78
C PHE A 3 -10.33 -18.65 -11.68
N THR A 4 -10.66 -18.72 -12.97
CA THR A 4 -9.78 -19.29 -13.97
C THR A 4 -8.68 -18.27 -14.25
N ALA A 5 -7.55 -18.43 -13.59
CA ALA A 5 -6.33 -17.71 -13.93
C ALA A 5 -5.94 -18.09 -15.36
N ASP A 6 -5.92 -17.12 -16.26
CA ASP A 6 -5.20 -17.26 -17.52
C ASP A 6 -3.71 -17.46 -17.17
N LEU A 7 -3.17 -18.64 -17.51
CA LEU A 7 -1.80 -19.04 -17.20
C LEU A 7 -0.82 -18.65 -18.34
N ALA A 8 -1.28 -17.94 -19.38
CA ALA A 8 -0.48 -17.64 -20.56
C ALA A 8 0.74 -16.74 -20.28
N SER A 9 0.69 -15.93 -19.21
CA SER A 9 1.83 -15.17 -18.68
C SER A 9 1.96 -15.40 -17.16
N PRO A 10 3.15 -15.73 -16.63
CA PRO A 10 3.34 -15.90 -15.20
C PRO A 10 3.02 -14.58 -14.47
N ARG A 11 2.11 -14.63 -13.49
CA ARG A 11 1.83 -13.48 -12.63
C ARG A 11 3.00 -13.26 -11.67
N MET A 12 3.54 -12.06 -11.69
CA MET A 12 4.57 -11.63 -10.76
C MET A 12 3.95 -10.96 -9.53
N ALA A 13 4.53 -11.24 -8.36
CA ALA A 13 4.30 -10.52 -7.12
C ALA A 13 5.59 -9.76 -6.77
N LEU A 14 5.50 -8.44 -6.72
CA LEU A 14 6.59 -7.55 -6.37
C LEU A 14 6.41 -7.06 -4.95
N VAL A 15 7.42 -7.24 -4.11
CA VAL A 15 7.44 -6.82 -2.71
C VAL A 15 8.62 -5.88 -2.55
N VAL A 16 8.33 -4.63 -2.22
CA VAL A 16 9.36 -3.60 -2.01
C VAL A 16 9.38 -3.23 -0.53
N GLU A 17 10.44 -3.66 0.15
CA GLU A 17 10.69 -3.23 1.52
C GLU A 17 11.22 -1.79 1.50
N ASN A 18 10.66 -0.96 2.36
CA ASN A 18 10.99 0.44 2.57
C ASN A 18 11.19 1.24 1.26
N LEU A 19 10.07 1.59 0.61
CA LEU A 19 10.08 2.28 -0.70
C LEU A 19 10.91 3.57 -0.73
N ALA A 20 11.07 4.23 0.42
CA ALA A 20 11.84 5.46 0.56
C ALA A 20 13.34 5.29 0.22
N ASP A 21 13.90 4.09 0.38
CA ASP A 21 15.33 3.83 0.13
C ASP A 21 15.72 3.96 -1.34
N PHE A 22 14.74 3.94 -2.24
CA PHE A 22 14.96 4.07 -3.68
C PHE A 22 14.89 5.50 -4.19
N LEU A 23 14.50 6.46 -3.34
CA LEU A 23 14.44 7.87 -3.74
C LEU A 23 15.81 8.37 -4.20
N GLN A 24 15.83 9.08 -5.33
CA GLN A 24 17.06 9.65 -5.91
C GLN A 24 18.15 8.62 -6.26
N THR A 25 17.81 7.33 -6.28
CA THR A 25 18.68 6.27 -6.79
C THR A 25 18.47 6.09 -8.30
N PRO A 26 19.37 5.39 -9.01
CA PRO A 26 19.12 5.02 -10.41
C PRO A 26 17.83 4.21 -10.63
N ALA A 27 17.24 3.62 -9.58
CA ALA A 27 16.01 2.85 -9.67
C ALA A 27 14.74 3.69 -9.59
N ASP A 28 14.80 4.96 -9.14
CA ASP A 28 13.61 5.80 -8.85
C ASP A 28 12.67 5.88 -10.06
N ALA A 29 13.19 6.34 -11.22
CA ALA A 29 12.41 6.46 -12.45
C ALA A 29 11.91 5.10 -12.97
N ALA A 30 12.73 4.05 -12.85
CA ALA A 30 12.35 2.71 -13.27
C ALA A 30 11.23 2.11 -12.40
N LEU A 31 11.23 2.39 -11.09
CA LEU A 31 10.17 1.97 -10.17
C LEU A 31 8.85 2.68 -10.48
N VAL A 32 8.88 3.98 -10.79
CA VAL A 32 7.67 4.71 -11.22
C VAL A 32 7.05 4.05 -12.45
N GLU A 33 7.85 3.73 -13.46
CA GLU A 33 7.35 3.04 -14.66
C GLU A 33 6.87 1.61 -14.36
N LEU A 34 7.57 0.87 -13.50
CA LEU A 34 7.14 -0.45 -13.05
C LEU A 34 5.78 -0.42 -12.35
N ILE A 35 5.55 0.53 -11.44
CA ILE A 35 4.26 0.69 -10.74
C ILE A 35 3.15 0.94 -11.77
N LYS A 36 3.35 1.84 -12.73
CA LYS A 36 2.38 2.10 -13.80
C LYS A 36 2.03 0.86 -14.61
N GLN A 37 3.03 0.05 -14.96
CA GLN A 37 2.81 -1.19 -15.72
C GLN A 37 2.03 -2.22 -14.88
N VAL A 38 2.43 -2.40 -13.60
CA VAL A 38 1.73 -3.32 -12.69
C VAL A 38 0.26 -2.92 -12.54
N MET A 39 -0.03 -1.62 -12.34
CA MET A 39 -1.39 -1.10 -12.19
C MET A 39 -2.30 -1.35 -13.40
N ARG A 40 -1.74 -1.57 -14.59
CA ARG A 40 -2.47 -1.83 -15.85
C ARG A 40 -2.49 -3.31 -16.22
N SER A 41 -2.07 -4.19 -15.31
CA SER A 41 -1.90 -5.61 -15.53
C SER A 41 -2.53 -6.45 -14.40
N ASP A 42 -2.50 -7.77 -14.53
CA ASP A 42 -2.90 -8.73 -13.49
C ASP A 42 -1.73 -9.11 -12.54
N HIS A 43 -0.71 -8.26 -12.43
CA HIS A 43 0.39 -8.41 -11.48
C HIS A 43 0.08 -7.77 -10.13
N PHE A 44 0.83 -8.17 -9.11
CA PHE A 44 0.69 -7.65 -7.76
C PHE A 44 1.95 -6.89 -7.37
N LEU A 45 1.78 -5.72 -6.76
CA LEU A 45 2.87 -4.98 -6.13
C LEU A 45 2.41 -4.48 -4.76
N VAL A 46 3.24 -4.72 -3.76
CA VAL A 46 3.12 -4.15 -2.41
C VAL A 46 4.42 -3.47 -2.05
N ALA A 47 4.31 -2.32 -1.40
CA ALA A 47 5.44 -1.64 -0.81
C ALA A 47 5.07 -1.21 0.61
N ASP A 48 6.04 -1.25 1.50
CA ASP A 48 5.89 -0.72 2.86
C ASP A 48 6.82 0.50 3.06
N GLY A 49 6.75 1.07 4.27
CA GLY A 49 7.58 2.18 4.69
C GLY A 49 6.91 3.00 5.78
N GLU A 50 7.68 3.89 6.38
CA GLU A 50 7.18 4.78 7.43
C GLU A 50 6.13 5.75 6.89
N THR A 51 5.05 5.95 7.65
CA THR A 51 3.96 6.87 7.29
C THR A 51 4.45 8.26 6.89
N ALA A 52 5.49 8.79 7.53
CA ALA A 52 6.05 10.09 7.22
C ALA A 52 6.54 10.19 5.76
N SER A 53 7.19 9.14 5.25
CA SER A 53 7.68 9.06 3.87
C SER A 53 6.54 9.09 2.85
N TRP A 54 5.42 8.43 3.18
CA TRP A 54 4.23 8.37 2.32
C TRP A 54 3.48 9.70 2.19
N ASN A 55 3.71 10.67 3.09
CA ASN A 55 3.16 12.02 2.99
C ASN A 55 3.96 12.94 2.04
N SER A 56 4.99 12.42 1.37
CA SER A 56 5.78 13.19 0.41
C SER A 56 5.10 13.35 -0.96
N SER A 57 5.62 14.28 -1.75
CA SER A 57 5.22 14.56 -3.14
C SER A 57 6.13 13.88 -4.17
N TRP A 58 7.01 12.96 -3.76
CA TRP A 58 7.89 12.27 -4.70
C TRP A 58 7.07 11.38 -5.66
N PRO A 59 7.47 11.30 -6.96
CA PRO A 59 6.72 10.57 -7.97
C PRO A 59 6.40 9.12 -7.60
N VAL A 60 7.35 8.40 -7.00
CA VAL A 60 7.17 6.99 -6.62
C VAL A 60 6.03 6.80 -5.62
N PHE A 61 5.92 7.66 -4.61
CA PHE A 61 4.83 7.62 -3.63
C PHE A 61 3.52 8.13 -4.23
N ALA A 62 3.56 9.15 -5.09
CA ALA A 62 2.38 9.65 -5.78
C ALA A 62 1.73 8.57 -6.66
N GLU A 63 2.55 7.81 -7.40
CA GLU A 63 2.08 6.72 -8.25
C GLU A 63 1.49 5.57 -7.42
N MET A 64 2.16 5.14 -6.35
CA MET A 64 1.63 4.11 -5.45
C MET A 64 0.26 4.48 -4.84
N LYS A 65 0.13 5.74 -4.38
CA LYS A 65 -1.10 6.25 -3.76
C LYS A 65 -2.26 6.38 -4.76
N TYR A 66 -2.00 6.36 -6.07
CA TYR A 66 -3.06 6.44 -7.08
C TYR A 66 -4.08 5.31 -6.96
N SER A 67 -3.64 4.13 -6.50
CA SER A 67 -4.52 2.97 -6.26
C SER A 67 -5.57 3.21 -5.16
N ARG A 68 -5.32 4.14 -4.22
CA ARG A 68 -6.13 4.40 -3.02
C ARG A 68 -6.43 3.11 -2.23
N ARG A 69 -5.45 2.21 -2.18
CA ARG A 69 -5.50 0.92 -1.49
C ARG A 69 -4.29 0.82 -0.58
N GLY A 70 -4.51 0.36 0.65
CA GLY A 70 -3.41 0.23 1.60
C GLY A 70 -3.85 -0.35 2.93
N LEU A 71 -2.86 -0.74 3.72
CA LEU A 71 -3.03 -1.19 5.08
C LEU A 71 -2.21 -0.25 5.97
N LEU A 72 -2.91 0.49 6.84
CA LEU A 72 -2.26 1.38 7.80
C LEU A 72 -2.18 0.67 9.14
N LEU A 73 -0.96 0.37 9.60
CA LEU A 73 -0.71 -0.24 10.91
C LEU A 73 -0.71 0.84 12.00
N GLN A 74 -1.45 0.57 13.08
CA GLN A 74 -1.60 1.47 14.23
C GLN A 74 -1.83 2.95 13.83
N PRO A 75 -2.79 3.26 12.94
CA PRO A 75 -2.88 4.58 12.36
C PRO A 75 -3.48 5.63 13.29
N ASP A 76 -3.23 6.88 12.95
CA ASP A 76 -4.04 8.01 13.39
C ASP A 76 -5.19 8.27 12.40
N THR A 77 -6.33 8.77 12.88
CA THR A 77 -7.54 8.97 12.06
C THR A 77 -7.26 9.75 10.77
N ILE A 78 -6.43 10.80 10.85
CA ILE A 78 -6.12 11.70 9.74
C ILE A 78 -5.33 11.03 8.60
N GLN A 79 -4.65 9.91 8.88
CA GLN A 79 -3.82 9.24 7.89
C GLN A 79 -4.64 8.62 6.75
N GLY A 80 -5.90 8.28 6.98
CA GLY A 80 -6.77 7.78 5.90
C GLY A 80 -7.03 8.83 4.83
N ASP A 81 -7.29 10.07 5.23
CA ASP A 81 -7.50 11.19 4.33
C ASP A 81 -6.20 11.54 3.57
N ILE A 82 -5.09 11.66 4.31
CA ILE A 82 -3.81 12.10 3.74
C ILE A 82 -3.21 11.04 2.79
N LEU A 83 -3.25 9.75 3.15
CA LEU A 83 -2.53 8.71 2.42
C LEU A 83 -3.39 7.97 1.41
N LEU A 84 -4.66 7.72 1.73
CA LEU A 84 -5.53 6.82 0.97
C LEU A 84 -6.79 7.51 0.45
N ASN A 85 -6.93 8.82 0.70
CA ASN A 85 -8.10 9.63 0.37
C ASN A 85 -9.43 8.97 0.82
N THR A 86 -9.40 8.35 2.00
CA THR A 86 -10.54 7.64 2.58
C THR A 86 -10.56 7.90 4.10
N PRO A 87 -11.55 8.64 4.62
CA PRO A 87 -11.64 8.93 6.04
C PRO A 87 -11.69 7.65 6.88
N LEU A 88 -10.89 7.59 7.95
CA LEU A 88 -10.99 6.52 8.94
C LEU A 88 -12.09 6.83 9.97
N PRO A 89 -12.73 5.81 10.56
CA PRO A 89 -13.54 6.03 11.75
C PRO A 89 -12.67 6.56 12.90
N ARG A 90 -13.29 7.12 13.93
CA ARG A 90 -12.57 7.54 15.13
C ARG A 90 -11.80 6.36 15.74
N LEU A 91 -10.50 6.54 15.94
CA LEU A 91 -9.62 5.51 16.47
C LEU A 91 -9.27 5.77 17.93
N ASN A 92 -9.12 4.71 18.71
CA ASN A 92 -8.60 4.73 20.07
C ASN A 92 -7.27 3.99 20.07
N ARG A 93 -6.15 4.69 20.27
CA ARG A 93 -4.80 4.11 20.18
C ARG A 93 -4.60 2.89 21.09
N ALA A 94 -5.27 2.81 22.24
CA ALA A 94 -5.19 1.66 23.14
C ALA A 94 -5.78 0.36 22.53
N GLU A 95 -6.62 0.47 21.50
CA GLU A 95 -7.20 -0.68 20.78
C GLU A 95 -6.32 -1.17 19.61
N PHE A 96 -5.15 -0.57 19.41
CA PHE A 96 -4.23 -0.87 18.30
C PHE A 96 -2.92 -1.49 18.81
N PRO A 97 -2.91 -2.77 19.21
CA PRO A 97 -1.67 -3.50 19.46
C PRO A 97 -0.86 -3.69 18.15
N PRO A 98 0.39 -4.15 18.22
CA PRO A 98 1.17 -4.51 17.03
C PRO A 98 0.38 -5.42 16.08
N GLY A 99 0.47 -5.15 14.78
CA GLY A 99 -0.29 -5.84 13.73
C GLY A 99 -1.76 -5.41 13.58
N ARG A 100 -2.34 -4.61 14.50
CA ARG A 100 -3.68 -4.02 14.31
C ARG A 100 -3.59 -2.86 13.34
N GLY A 101 -4.49 -2.84 12.36
CA GLY A 101 -4.53 -1.77 11.37
C GLY A 101 -5.90 -1.54 10.74
N MET A 102 -5.92 -0.57 9.83
CA MET A 102 -7.06 -0.22 9.00
C MET A 102 -6.71 -0.53 7.55
N MET A 103 -7.42 -1.48 6.94
CA MET A 103 -7.31 -1.81 5.53
C MET A 103 -8.30 -0.96 4.74
N VAL A 104 -7.82 -0.26 3.72
CA VAL A 104 -8.63 0.52 2.80
C VAL A 104 -8.58 -0.10 1.42
N ALA A 105 -9.74 -0.37 0.83
CA ALA A 105 -9.86 -0.76 -0.57
C ALA A 105 -11.20 -0.34 -1.16
N GLY A 106 -11.17 0.33 -2.32
CA GLY A 106 -12.39 0.78 -2.99
C GLY A 106 -13.23 1.73 -2.13
N GLY A 107 -12.59 2.61 -1.36
CA GLY A 107 -13.24 3.54 -0.42
C GLY A 107 -13.87 2.87 0.81
N LYS A 108 -13.73 1.55 0.97
CA LYS A 108 -14.19 0.82 2.15
C LYS A 108 -13.05 0.69 3.14
N VAL A 109 -13.39 0.78 4.42
CA VAL A 109 -12.45 0.66 5.53
C VAL A 109 -12.80 -0.56 6.37
N LEU A 110 -11.81 -1.40 6.65
CA LEU A 110 -11.93 -2.59 7.49
C LEU A 110 -10.85 -2.57 8.57
N ARG A 111 -11.24 -2.76 9.84
CA ARG A 111 -10.27 -2.98 10.92
C ARG A 111 -9.78 -4.42 10.82
N VAL A 112 -8.47 -4.62 10.77
CA VAL A 112 -7.85 -5.94 10.60
C VAL A 112 -6.74 -6.15 11.63
N GLN A 113 -6.49 -7.41 11.98
CA GLN A 113 -5.33 -7.83 12.77
C GLN A 113 -4.48 -8.73 11.87
N LEU A 114 -3.25 -8.30 11.57
CA LEU A 114 -2.30 -9.15 10.87
C LEU A 114 -1.85 -10.30 11.77
N PRO A 115 -1.68 -11.52 11.22
CA PRO A 115 -1.04 -12.60 11.93
C PRO A 115 0.43 -12.26 12.17
N LEU A 116 0.97 -12.74 13.28
CA LEU A 116 2.42 -12.78 13.49
C LEU A 116 2.98 -13.93 12.66
N VAL A 117 4.04 -13.67 11.90
CA VAL A 117 4.80 -14.71 11.18
C VAL A 117 5.94 -15.15 12.08
N GLU A 118 6.07 -16.46 12.30
CA GLU A 118 7.17 -17.09 13.05
C GLU A 118 8.32 -17.49 12.12
#